data_AF-A0A1H6R436-F1
#
_entry.id   AF-A0A1H6R436-F1
#
_cell.length_a   1.000
_cell.length_b   1.000
_cell.length_c   1.000
_cell.angle_alpha   90.00
_cell.angle_beta   90.00
_cell.angle_gamma   90.00
#
_symmetry.space_group_name_H-M   'P 1'
#
loop_
_entity.id
_entity.type
_entity.pdbx_description
1 polymer ?
#
loop_
_entity_poly.entity_id
_entity_poly.type
_entity_poly.pdbx_seq_one_letter_code
_entity_poly.pdbx_strand_id
1 'polypeptide(L)'
;MHTLDPPASLLELCELMAQHPLLVLTGAGISTPSGIPAYRDQDGVRHGKAPMMLQEFLGSAAARRRYWARSMIGWPKVWQARPNAAHQALARLAAGRRIAGLITQNVDGLHQQAGSEGVIELHGNLHRVRCLDCGKILRRSEIQTWLEEENAYLQGVEAVLAPDGDARLAVEYLEGFRIPWCPCCGSDLLKPDVVFYGEGVPAEQTEAASLGIEQAAALLVVGSTVMTYSSFRLCRSIAEQGKPLVAINQGAMRADVLLNLKIERPCEQVLPWLAERLRAA
;
A
#
# COMPACT_ATOMS: atom_id res chain seq x y z
N MET A 1 -33.53 -18.08 3.83
CA MET A 1 -32.14 -17.57 3.83
C MET A 1 -32.00 -16.74 5.09
N HIS A 2 -31.44 -17.29 6.15
CA HIS A 2 -31.41 -16.65 7.48
C HIS A 2 -30.53 -15.41 7.44
N THR A 3 -31.14 -14.23 7.41
CA THR A 3 -30.49 -12.95 7.71
C THR A 3 -30.23 -12.92 9.21
N LEU A 4 -29.08 -13.46 9.63
CA LEU A 4 -28.55 -13.17 10.94
C LEU A 4 -28.32 -11.66 11.01
N ASP A 5 -28.85 -11.01 12.05
CA ASP A 5 -28.60 -9.59 12.29
C ASP A 5 -27.09 -9.32 12.27
N PRO A 6 -26.65 -8.18 11.69
CA PRO A 6 -25.24 -7.84 11.68
C PRO A 6 -24.72 -7.74 13.13
N PRO A 7 -23.51 -8.24 13.42
CA PRO A 7 -22.86 -8.06 14.71
C PRO A 7 -22.94 -6.61 15.19
N ALA A 8 -23.14 -6.39 16.49
CA ALA A 8 -23.27 -5.04 17.07
C ALA A 8 -22.10 -4.11 16.69
N SER A 9 -20.88 -4.65 16.58
CA SER A 9 -19.68 -3.91 16.13
C SER A 9 -19.81 -3.33 14.72
N LEU A 10 -20.51 -4.00 13.80
CA LEU A 10 -20.74 -3.46 12.45
C LEU A 10 -21.77 -2.34 12.46
N LEU A 11 -22.78 -2.42 13.33
CA LEU A 11 -23.76 -1.35 13.51
C LEU A 11 -23.11 -0.12 14.12
N GLU A 12 -22.26 -0.28 15.14
CA GLU A 12 -21.52 0.82 15.78
C GLU A 12 -20.63 1.56 14.77
N LEU A 13 -19.87 0.84 13.93
CA LEU A 13 -19.09 1.48 12.85
C LEU A 13 -19.99 2.17 11.82
N CYS A 14 -21.13 1.57 11.47
CA CYS A 14 -22.08 2.17 10.55
C CYS A 14 -22.64 3.49 11.12
N GLU A 15 -23.01 3.53 12.39
CA GLU A 15 -23.49 4.73 13.07
C GLU A 15 -22.40 5.82 13.12
N LEU A 16 -21.16 5.44 13.46
CA LEU A 16 -20.03 6.37 13.45
C LEU A 16 -19.81 7.02 12.08
N MET A 17 -19.82 6.21 11.00
CA MET A 17 -19.69 6.70 9.63
C MET A 17 -20.92 7.50 9.15
N ALA A 18 -22.11 7.24 9.72
CA ALA A 18 -23.32 7.98 9.40
C ALA A 18 -23.29 9.40 9.98
N GLN A 19 -22.69 9.57 11.16
CA GLN A 19 -22.56 10.86 11.83
C GLN A 19 -21.45 11.72 11.23
N HIS A 20 -20.30 11.13 10.93
CA HIS A 20 -19.11 11.87 10.47
C HIS A 20 -18.36 11.11 9.37
N PRO A 21 -17.83 11.82 8.34
CA PRO A 21 -16.91 11.21 7.39
C PRO A 21 -15.60 10.81 8.10
N LEU A 22 -15.12 9.60 7.86
CA LEU A 22 -13.91 9.08 8.52
C LEU A 22 -12.67 9.23 7.66
N LEU A 23 -11.52 9.52 8.28
CA LEU A 23 -10.24 9.33 7.62
C LEU A 23 -9.95 7.83 7.57
N VAL A 24 -9.47 7.33 6.43
CA VAL A 24 -9.19 5.90 6.25
C VAL A 24 -7.69 5.70 6.04
N LEU A 25 -7.11 4.74 6.76
CA LEU A 25 -5.74 4.26 6.57
C LEU A 25 -5.76 2.81 6.10
N THR A 26 -5.21 2.51 4.92
CA THR A 26 -5.13 1.12 4.43
C THR A 26 -3.71 0.56 4.45
N GLY A 27 -3.60 -0.76 4.49
CA GLY A 27 -2.34 -1.49 4.29
C GLY A 27 -2.52 -2.73 3.40
N ALA A 28 -1.48 -3.56 3.32
CA ALA A 28 -1.38 -4.62 2.31
C ALA A 28 -2.52 -5.65 2.38
N GLY A 29 -3.14 -5.82 3.55
CA GLY A 29 -4.28 -6.72 3.76
C GLY A 29 -5.49 -6.41 2.87
N ILE A 30 -5.70 -5.14 2.48
CA ILE A 30 -6.79 -4.80 1.56
C ILE A 30 -6.55 -5.32 0.12
N SER A 31 -5.29 -5.55 -0.25
CA SER A 31 -4.88 -5.97 -1.59
C SER A 31 -4.68 -7.48 -1.72
N THR A 32 -4.82 -8.25 -0.62
CA THR A 32 -4.69 -9.72 -0.68
C THR A 32 -5.74 -10.39 -1.56
N PRO A 33 -7.03 -9.97 -1.58
CA PRO A 33 -8.01 -10.54 -2.51
C PRO A 33 -7.76 -10.14 -3.97
N SER A 34 -6.88 -9.16 -4.21
CA SER A 34 -6.42 -8.75 -5.56
C SER A 34 -5.21 -9.55 -6.04
N GLY A 35 -4.76 -10.56 -5.30
CA GLY A 35 -3.63 -11.41 -5.66
C GLY A 35 -2.26 -10.84 -5.28
N ILE A 36 -2.20 -9.71 -4.55
CA ILE A 36 -0.96 -9.15 -4.03
C ILE A 36 -0.76 -9.67 -2.60
N PRO A 37 0.31 -10.42 -2.30
CA PRO A 37 0.51 -10.99 -0.97
C PRO A 37 0.68 -9.87 0.08
N ALA A 38 0.41 -10.17 1.36
CA ALA A 38 0.77 -9.29 2.46
C ALA A 38 2.19 -9.59 2.96
N TYR A 39 2.85 -8.60 3.59
CA TYR A 39 4.18 -8.79 4.18
C TYR A 39 4.17 -9.62 5.46
N ARG A 40 3.01 -9.72 6.13
CA ARG A 40 2.88 -10.30 7.47
C ARG A 40 1.69 -11.25 7.55
N ASP A 41 1.79 -12.28 8.39
CA ASP A 41 0.67 -13.15 8.75
C ASP A 41 -0.29 -12.49 9.75
N GLN A 42 -1.28 -13.27 10.18
CA GLN A 42 -2.28 -12.93 11.18
C GLN A 42 -1.67 -12.63 12.56
N ASP A 43 -0.49 -13.19 12.89
CA ASP A 43 0.22 -12.89 14.15
C ASP A 43 1.09 -11.62 14.02
N GLY A 44 1.11 -11.00 12.84
CA GLY A 44 1.92 -9.82 12.54
C GLY A 44 3.40 -10.14 12.28
N VAL A 45 3.76 -11.42 12.17
CA VAL A 45 5.10 -11.89 11.86
C VAL A 45 5.39 -11.69 10.38
N ARG A 46 6.58 -11.17 10.05
CA ARG A 46 6.97 -10.91 8.66
C ARG A 46 7.30 -12.21 7.93
N HIS A 47 6.75 -12.39 6.74
CA HIS A 47 7.14 -13.46 5.84
C HIS A 47 8.33 -13.06 4.96
N GLY A 48 9.20 -14.03 4.64
CA GLY A 48 10.27 -13.85 3.67
C GLY A 48 11.48 -13.05 4.17
N LYS A 49 12.41 -12.77 3.24
CA LYS A 49 13.59 -11.95 3.51
C LYS A 49 13.17 -10.48 3.63
N ALA A 50 13.92 -9.73 4.43
CA ALA A 50 13.71 -8.29 4.51
C ALA A 50 13.87 -7.65 3.12
N PRO A 51 13.02 -6.68 2.76
CA PRO A 51 13.19 -5.91 1.53
C PRO A 51 14.52 -5.15 1.54
N MET A 52 14.98 -4.76 0.36
CA MET A 52 16.23 -4.02 0.19
C MET A 52 16.21 -2.69 0.98
N MET A 53 17.30 -2.39 1.67
CA MET A 53 17.49 -1.11 2.36
C MET A 53 17.88 -0.01 1.36
N LEU A 54 17.50 1.24 1.62
CA LEU A 54 17.93 2.37 0.77
C LEU A 54 19.46 2.44 0.64
N GLN A 55 20.17 2.29 1.76
CA GLN A 55 21.64 2.34 1.78
C GLN A 55 22.27 1.21 0.97
N GLU A 56 21.64 0.04 0.92
CA GLU A 56 22.08 -1.08 0.09
C GLU A 56 21.92 -0.74 -1.41
N PHE A 57 20.76 -0.17 -1.79
CA PHE A 57 20.49 0.26 -3.17
C PHE A 57 21.47 1.35 -3.64
N LEU A 58 21.73 2.35 -2.79
CA LEU A 58 22.66 3.44 -3.10
C LEU A 58 24.12 2.96 -3.10
N GLY A 59 24.46 2.03 -2.22
CA GLY A 59 25.85 1.65 -1.93
C GLY A 59 26.56 0.89 -3.05
N SER A 60 25.85 0.26 -4.01
CA SER A 60 26.53 -0.40 -5.13
C SER A 60 25.67 -0.58 -6.39
N ALA A 61 26.31 -0.54 -7.55
CA ALA A 61 25.69 -0.89 -8.83
C ALA A 61 25.19 -2.34 -8.86
N ALA A 62 25.88 -3.26 -8.16
CA ALA A 62 25.47 -4.66 -8.05
C ALA A 62 24.14 -4.81 -7.28
N ALA A 63 23.91 -4.00 -6.23
CA ALA A 63 22.65 -3.97 -5.51
C ALA A 63 21.51 -3.40 -6.38
N ARG A 64 21.75 -2.31 -7.11
CA ARG A 64 20.78 -1.77 -8.08
C ARG A 64 20.40 -2.79 -9.15
N ARG A 65 21.40 -3.51 -9.68
CA ARG A 65 21.20 -4.60 -10.64
C ARG A 65 20.31 -5.69 -10.07
N ARG A 66 20.61 -6.15 -8.85
CA ARG A 66 19.77 -7.14 -8.15
C ARG A 66 18.34 -6.64 -7.95
N TYR A 67 18.15 -5.38 -7.54
CA TYR A 67 16.83 -4.80 -7.37
C TYR A 67 16.04 -4.79 -8.70
N TRP A 68 16.62 -4.21 -9.75
CA TRP A 68 15.93 -4.05 -11.04
C TRP A 68 15.63 -5.38 -11.71
N ALA A 69 16.51 -6.38 -11.62
CA ALA A 69 16.24 -7.71 -12.15
C ALA A 69 15.03 -8.38 -11.48
N ARG A 70 14.96 -8.29 -10.15
CA ARG A 70 13.85 -8.86 -9.37
C ARG A 70 12.55 -8.10 -9.61
N SER A 71 12.63 -6.77 -9.66
CA SER A 71 11.49 -5.89 -9.98
C SER A 71 10.95 -6.12 -11.38
N MET A 72 11.82 -6.32 -12.39
CA MET A 72 11.41 -6.62 -13.77
C MET A 72 10.52 -7.86 -13.81
N ILE A 73 10.90 -8.92 -13.10
CA ILE A 73 10.18 -10.20 -13.10
C ILE A 73 8.89 -10.12 -12.29
N GLY A 74 8.88 -9.39 -11.17
CA GLY A 74 7.70 -9.29 -10.31
C GLY A 74 6.67 -8.24 -10.75
N TRP A 75 7.08 -7.22 -11.49
CA TRP A 75 6.23 -6.12 -11.93
C TRP A 75 4.94 -6.56 -12.69
N PRO A 76 4.98 -7.52 -13.63
CA PRO A 76 3.78 -7.94 -14.36
C PRO A 76 2.61 -8.35 -13.45
N LYS A 77 2.88 -8.99 -12.29
CA LYS A 77 1.83 -9.38 -11.34
C LYS A 77 1.17 -8.18 -10.67
N VAL A 78 1.96 -7.19 -10.26
CA VAL A 78 1.44 -5.93 -9.69
C VAL A 78 0.64 -5.15 -10.73
N TRP A 79 1.16 -5.07 -11.96
CA TRP A 79 0.50 -4.39 -13.07
C TRP A 79 -0.85 -5.03 -13.46
N GLN A 80 -0.95 -6.35 -13.42
CA GLN A 80 -2.16 -7.09 -13.76
C GLN A 80 -3.20 -7.12 -12.64
N ALA A 81 -2.80 -6.85 -11.39
CA ALA A 81 -3.71 -6.82 -10.26
C ALA A 81 -4.83 -5.79 -10.47
N ARG A 82 -6.06 -6.16 -10.07
CA ARG A 82 -7.24 -5.31 -10.20
C ARG A 82 -7.84 -4.99 -8.83
N PRO A 83 -8.47 -3.81 -8.66
CA PRO A 83 -9.11 -3.48 -7.40
C PRO A 83 -10.24 -4.46 -7.09
N ASN A 84 -10.25 -4.99 -5.88
CA ASN A 84 -11.31 -5.86 -5.39
C ASN A 84 -12.49 -5.07 -4.78
N ALA A 85 -13.48 -5.78 -4.24
CA ALA A 85 -14.70 -5.21 -3.68
C ALA A 85 -14.45 -4.20 -2.53
N ALA A 86 -13.40 -4.37 -1.73
CA ALA A 86 -13.04 -3.44 -0.66
C ALA A 86 -12.64 -2.05 -1.22
N HIS A 87 -11.77 -2.03 -2.23
CA HIS A 87 -11.32 -0.79 -2.88
C HIS A 87 -12.51 -0.05 -3.52
N GLN A 88 -13.35 -0.78 -4.24
CA GLN A 88 -14.56 -0.23 -4.88
C GLN A 88 -15.58 0.27 -3.86
N ALA A 89 -15.67 -0.36 -2.69
CA ALA A 89 -16.54 0.09 -1.62
C ALA A 89 -16.01 1.38 -0.97
N LEU A 90 -14.70 1.51 -0.75
CA LEU A 90 -14.10 2.76 -0.25
C LEU A 90 -14.33 3.92 -1.25
N ALA A 91 -14.13 3.69 -2.55
CA ALA A 91 -14.43 4.70 -3.56
C ALA A 91 -15.91 5.15 -3.52
N ARG A 92 -16.85 4.21 -3.37
CA ARG A 92 -18.29 4.51 -3.22
C ARG A 92 -18.61 5.26 -1.93
N LEU A 93 -18.00 4.87 -0.80
CA LEU A 93 -18.18 5.55 0.49
C LEU A 93 -17.62 6.98 0.44
N ALA A 94 -16.50 7.20 -0.24
CA ALA A 94 -15.96 8.55 -0.48
C ALA A 94 -16.90 9.40 -1.32
N ALA A 95 -17.45 8.86 -2.42
CA ALA A 95 -18.45 9.54 -3.23
C ALA A 95 -19.73 9.89 -2.43
N GLY A 96 -20.11 9.04 -1.48
CA GLY A 96 -21.19 9.28 -0.52
C GLY A 96 -20.82 10.19 0.65
N ARG A 97 -19.64 10.83 0.64
CA ARG A 97 -19.12 11.69 1.71
C ARG A 97 -19.05 11.01 3.08
N ARG A 98 -18.84 9.70 3.12
CA ARG A 98 -18.61 8.92 4.34
C ARG A 98 -17.12 8.76 4.67
N ILE A 99 -16.25 9.17 3.77
CA ILE A 99 -14.79 9.18 3.94
C ILE A 99 -14.29 10.61 3.75
N ALA A 100 -13.53 11.11 4.73
CA ALA A 100 -12.91 12.44 4.71
C ALA A 100 -11.62 12.47 3.88
N GLY A 101 -10.92 11.34 3.80
CA GLY A 101 -9.67 11.19 3.05
C GLY A 101 -9.17 9.74 3.12
N LEU A 102 -8.22 9.42 2.24
CA LEU A 102 -7.64 8.08 2.15
C LEU A 102 -6.11 8.18 2.20
N ILE A 103 -5.53 7.55 3.23
CA ILE A 103 -4.09 7.33 3.36
C ILE A 103 -3.83 5.85 3.07
N THR A 104 -2.85 5.55 2.23
CA THR A 104 -2.46 4.17 1.96
C THR A 104 -0.97 3.95 2.19
N GLN A 105 -0.65 2.82 2.82
CA GLN A 105 0.72 2.30 2.88
C GLN A 105 1.08 1.51 1.62
N ASN A 106 0.09 1.17 0.80
CA ASN A 106 0.30 0.34 -0.37
C ASN A 106 0.91 1.17 -1.49
N VAL A 107 1.72 0.50 -2.30
CA VAL A 107 2.41 1.09 -3.45
C VAL A 107 1.88 0.52 -4.78
N ASP A 108 0.73 -0.17 -4.74
CA ASP A 108 0.17 -0.95 -5.85
C ASP A 108 -0.69 -0.13 -6.84
N GLY A 109 -1.15 1.05 -6.44
CA GLY A 109 -2.03 1.92 -7.23
C GLY A 109 -3.49 1.46 -7.34
N LEU A 110 -3.92 0.46 -6.55
CA LEU A 110 -5.27 -0.12 -6.68
C LEU A 110 -6.38 0.82 -6.22
N HIS A 111 -6.11 1.73 -5.28
CA HIS A 111 -7.09 2.73 -4.85
C HIS A 111 -7.45 3.71 -5.96
N GLN A 112 -6.45 4.21 -6.68
CA GLN A 112 -6.65 5.11 -7.82
C GLN A 112 -7.36 4.37 -8.97
N GLN A 113 -6.97 3.13 -9.24
CA GLN A 113 -7.68 2.28 -10.22
C GLN A 113 -9.15 2.03 -9.84
N ALA A 114 -9.49 2.02 -8.55
CA ALA A 114 -10.86 1.90 -8.07
C ALA A 114 -11.68 3.20 -8.16
N GLY A 115 -11.05 4.33 -8.52
CA GLY A 115 -11.67 5.65 -8.58
C GLY A 115 -11.56 6.46 -7.29
N SER A 116 -10.66 6.10 -6.37
CA SER A 116 -10.37 6.96 -5.21
C SER A 116 -9.54 8.16 -5.65
N GLU A 117 -9.99 9.37 -5.28
CA GLU A 117 -9.31 10.63 -5.56
C GLU A 117 -8.56 11.14 -4.32
N GLY A 118 -7.54 11.98 -4.53
CA GLY A 118 -6.81 12.63 -3.42
C GLY A 118 -6.10 11.66 -2.45
N VAL A 119 -5.73 10.47 -2.93
CA VAL A 119 -5.08 9.43 -2.11
C VAL A 119 -3.69 9.87 -1.66
N ILE A 120 -3.44 9.84 -0.36
CA ILE A 120 -2.12 10.08 0.24
C ILE A 120 -1.34 8.76 0.23
N GLU A 121 -0.39 8.66 -0.70
CA GLU A 121 0.47 7.49 -0.89
C GLU A 121 1.68 7.55 0.04
N LEU A 122 1.51 7.11 1.29
CA LEU A 122 2.50 7.27 2.34
C LEU A 122 3.86 6.67 1.98
N HIS A 123 3.88 5.57 1.22
CA HIS A 123 5.10 4.88 0.79
C HIS A 123 5.35 5.00 -0.72
N GLY A 124 4.71 5.95 -1.39
CA GLY A 124 4.85 6.17 -2.84
C GLY A 124 4.07 5.17 -3.69
N ASN A 125 4.50 4.98 -4.94
CA ASN A 125 3.76 4.17 -5.92
C ASN A 125 4.71 3.49 -6.93
N LEU A 126 4.56 2.17 -7.10
CA LEU A 126 5.39 1.36 -8.01
C LEU A 126 5.17 1.68 -9.49
N HIS A 127 4.06 2.32 -9.88
CA HIS A 127 3.80 2.77 -11.25
C HIS A 127 4.68 3.95 -11.68
N ARG A 128 5.51 4.49 -10.77
CA ARG A 128 6.43 5.59 -11.01
C ARG A 128 7.87 5.21 -10.69
N VAL A 129 8.80 5.80 -11.43
CA VAL A 129 10.25 5.70 -11.22
C VAL A 129 10.81 7.11 -11.11
N ARG A 130 11.70 7.35 -10.14
CA ARG A 130 12.32 8.64 -9.89
C ARG A 130 13.83 8.56 -10.10
N CYS A 131 14.38 9.53 -10.81
CA CYS A 131 15.82 9.77 -10.82
C CYS A 131 16.23 10.49 -9.54
N LEU A 132 17.20 9.94 -8.82
CA LEU A 132 17.68 10.53 -7.56
C LEU A 132 18.60 11.75 -7.78
N ASP A 133 19.17 11.92 -8.98
CA ASP A 133 20.05 13.05 -9.30
C ASP A 133 19.27 14.28 -9.81
N CYS A 134 18.37 14.09 -10.77
CA CYS A 134 17.64 15.22 -11.40
C CYS A 134 16.16 15.31 -10.98
N GLY A 135 15.67 14.38 -10.15
CA GLY A 135 14.28 14.38 -9.66
C GLY A 135 13.22 13.99 -10.69
N LYS A 136 13.59 13.71 -11.94
CA LYS A 136 12.64 13.34 -13.00
C LYS A 136 11.83 12.10 -12.61
N ILE A 137 10.51 12.22 -12.74
CA ILE A 137 9.56 11.10 -12.61
C ILE A 137 9.26 10.53 -14.00
N LEU A 138 9.33 9.21 -14.12
CA LEU A 138 9.12 8.39 -15.32
C LEU A 138 8.03 7.36 -15.03
N ARG A 139 7.34 6.88 -16.07
CA ARG A 139 6.34 5.81 -15.91
C ARG A 139 7.04 4.46 -15.79
N ARG A 140 6.67 3.65 -14.80
CA ARG A 140 7.26 2.32 -14.59
C ARG A 140 7.04 1.39 -15.79
N SER A 141 5.95 1.55 -16.53
CA SER A 141 5.65 0.78 -17.73
C SER A 141 6.67 1.00 -18.85
N GLU A 142 7.11 2.25 -19.07
CA GLU A 142 8.14 2.59 -20.06
C GLU A 142 9.48 1.96 -19.68
N ILE A 143 9.83 2.03 -18.39
CA ILE A 143 11.01 1.36 -17.85
C ILE A 143 10.89 -0.17 -17.95
N GLN A 144 9.70 -0.74 -17.79
CA GLN A 144 9.49 -2.18 -17.92
C GLN A 144 9.79 -2.66 -19.34
N THR A 145 9.22 -1.99 -20.34
CA THR A 145 9.45 -2.34 -21.75
C THR A 145 10.94 -2.32 -22.08
N TRP A 146 11.64 -1.26 -21.67
CA TRP A 146 13.08 -1.16 -21.84
C TRP A 146 13.83 -2.30 -21.13
N LEU A 147 13.47 -2.61 -19.88
CA LEU A 147 14.08 -3.69 -19.11
C LEU A 147 13.92 -5.05 -19.81
N GLU A 148 12.74 -5.35 -20.33
CA GLU A 148 12.43 -6.61 -21.02
C GLU A 148 13.15 -6.75 -22.37
N GLU A 149 13.30 -5.64 -23.11
CA GLU A 149 14.04 -5.59 -24.38
C GLU A 149 15.54 -5.82 -24.15
N GLU A 150 16.12 -5.12 -23.18
CA GLU A 150 17.56 -5.11 -22.93
C GLU A 150 18.04 -6.34 -22.16
N ASN A 151 17.12 -7.08 -21.55
CA ASN A 151 17.39 -8.30 -20.79
C ASN A 151 16.55 -9.48 -21.31
N ALA A 152 16.38 -9.58 -22.64
CA ALA A 152 15.54 -10.61 -23.27
C ALA A 152 15.88 -12.06 -22.86
N TYR A 153 17.12 -12.33 -22.44
CA TYR A 153 17.56 -13.64 -21.94
C TYR A 153 16.87 -14.08 -20.63
N LEU A 154 16.18 -13.17 -19.92
CA LEU A 154 15.41 -13.47 -18.71
C LEU A 154 13.90 -13.58 -18.96
N GLN A 155 13.44 -13.44 -20.21
CA GLN A 155 12.03 -13.64 -20.54
C GLN A 155 11.61 -15.09 -20.24
N GLY A 156 10.49 -15.25 -19.53
CA GLY A 156 9.95 -16.57 -19.16
C GLY A 156 10.51 -17.17 -17.86
N VAL A 157 11.43 -16.49 -17.17
CA VAL A 157 11.87 -16.90 -15.82
C VAL A 157 10.78 -16.58 -14.80
N GLU A 158 10.20 -17.62 -14.19
CA GLU A 158 9.23 -17.46 -13.10
C GLU A 158 9.93 -17.18 -11.76
N ALA A 159 9.34 -16.30 -10.94
CA ALA A 159 9.81 -16.05 -9.59
C ALA A 159 8.66 -15.90 -8.57
N VAL A 160 8.97 -16.28 -7.32
CA VAL A 160 8.10 -16.12 -6.15
C VAL A 160 8.06 -14.65 -5.75
N LEU A 161 6.86 -14.07 -5.64
CA LEU A 161 6.59 -12.63 -5.50
C LEU A 161 6.49 -12.18 -4.03
N ALA A 162 6.97 -10.99 -3.74
CA ALA A 162 6.74 -10.23 -2.52
C ALA A 162 5.75 -9.05 -2.76
N PRO A 163 5.18 -8.43 -1.72
CA PRO A 163 4.12 -7.42 -1.88
C PRO A 163 4.52 -6.13 -2.63
N ASP A 164 5.80 -5.77 -2.64
CA ASP A 164 6.40 -4.67 -3.43
C ASP A 164 6.75 -5.08 -4.88
N GLY A 165 6.39 -6.29 -5.29
CA GLY A 165 6.79 -6.85 -6.57
C GLY A 165 8.23 -7.36 -6.60
N ASP A 166 8.89 -7.54 -5.46
CA ASP A 166 10.23 -8.14 -5.40
C ASP A 166 10.16 -9.66 -5.64
N ALA A 167 11.09 -10.22 -6.43
CA ALA A 167 11.07 -11.63 -6.84
C ALA A 167 12.39 -12.33 -6.46
N ARG A 168 12.43 -13.65 -6.20
CA ARG A 168 13.71 -14.34 -5.92
C ARG A 168 14.39 -14.80 -7.21
N LEU A 169 15.65 -14.40 -7.42
CA LEU A 169 16.45 -14.76 -8.60
C LEU A 169 17.84 -15.27 -8.16
N ALA A 170 18.35 -16.33 -8.81
CA ALA A 170 19.72 -16.82 -8.56
C ALA A 170 20.76 -15.80 -9.05
N VAL A 171 21.94 -15.79 -8.42
CA VAL A 171 23.01 -14.81 -8.69
C VAL A 171 23.50 -14.89 -10.14
N GLU A 172 23.49 -16.07 -10.73
CA GLU A 172 23.90 -16.35 -12.12
C GLU A 172 23.11 -15.52 -13.14
N TYR A 173 21.82 -15.25 -12.89
CA TYR A 173 21.00 -14.43 -13.78
C TYR A 173 21.30 -12.93 -13.69
N LEU A 174 22.04 -12.49 -12.66
CA LEU A 174 22.43 -11.09 -12.47
C LEU A 174 23.67 -10.73 -13.29
N GLU A 175 24.42 -11.70 -13.78
CA GLU A 175 25.54 -11.43 -14.67
C GLU A 175 25.02 -10.95 -16.02
N GLY A 176 25.56 -9.84 -16.53
CA GLY A 176 25.10 -9.23 -17.78
C GLY A 176 23.81 -8.40 -17.71
N PHE A 177 23.09 -8.38 -16.58
CA PHE A 177 21.84 -7.61 -16.49
C PHE A 177 22.08 -6.11 -16.63
N ARG A 178 21.36 -5.51 -17.59
CA ARG A 178 21.38 -4.07 -17.90
C ARG A 178 20.33 -3.33 -17.08
N ILE A 179 20.77 -2.31 -16.34
CA ILE A 179 19.90 -1.44 -15.53
C ILE A 179 19.53 -0.17 -16.30
N PRO A 180 18.34 0.41 -16.05
CA PRO A 180 17.89 1.58 -16.78
C PRO A 180 18.65 2.83 -16.31
N TRP A 181 18.79 3.79 -17.22
CA TRP A 181 19.34 5.12 -16.94
C TRP A 181 18.29 6.21 -17.15
N CYS A 182 18.50 7.35 -16.50
CA CYS A 182 17.65 8.51 -16.66
C CYS A 182 17.82 9.09 -18.07
N PRO A 183 16.76 9.22 -18.88
CA PRO A 183 16.85 9.83 -20.21
C PRO A 183 17.10 11.34 -20.16
N CYS A 184 16.96 11.97 -18.99
CA CYS A 184 17.15 13.42 -18.81
C CYS A 184 18.61 13.78 -18.51
N CYS A 185 19.30 13.00 -17.66
CA CYS A 185 20.65 13.33 -17.18
C CYS A 185 21.67 12.19 -17.31
N GLY A 186 21.29 11.02 -17.85
CA GLY A 186 22.17 9.86 -18.01
C GLY A 186 22.49 9.08 -16.73
N SER A 187 21.95 9.50 -15.58
CA SER A 187 22.19 8.85 -14.28
C SER A 187 21.66 7.41 -14.24
N ASP A 188 22.42 6.48 -13.65
CA ASP A 188 21.97 5.12 -13.34
C ASP A 188 21.23 5.02 -11.98
N LEU A 189 21.05 6.15 -11.27
CA LEU A 189 20.32 6.25 -10.02
C LEU A 189 18.81 6.46 -10.25
N LEU A 190 18.23 5.62 -11.10
CA LEU A 190 16.79 5.45 -11.16
C LEU A 190 16.35 4.51 -10.03
N LYS A 191 15.42 4.97 -9.19
CA LYS A 191 14.77 4.20 -8.12
C LYS A 191 13.26 4.13 -8.39
N PRO A 192 12.55 3.03 -8.12
CA PRO A 192 11.09 3.12 -7.96
C PRO A 192 10.71 4.28 -7.03
N ASP A 193 9.63 4.98 -7.33
CA ASP A 193 9.13 6.10 -6.53
C ASP A 193 8.36 5.57 -5.30
N VAL A 194 9.02 4.72 -4.52
CA VAL A 194 8.51 4.10 -3.30
C VAL A 194 9.50 4.28 -2.16
N VAL A 195 9.01 4.39 -0.94
CA VAL A 195 9.86 4.56 0.25
C VAL A 195 10.50 3.22 0.62
N PHE A 196 11.82 3.13 0.54
CA PHE A 196 12.57 1.93 0.94
C PHE A 196 12.70 1.85 2.47
N TYR A 197 13.06 0.66 2.97
CA TYR A 197 13.44 0.54 4.37
C TYR A 197 14.70 1.38 4.66
N GLY A 198 14.65 2.16 5.74
CA GLY A 198 15.69 3.14 6.08
C GLY A 198 15.56 4.48 5.34
N GLU A 199 14.56 4.65 4.47
CA GLU A 199 14.22 5.92 3.85
C GLU A 199 13.14 6.64 4.68
N GLY A 200 13.22 7.96 4.76
CA GLY A 200 12.17 8.78 5.34
C GLY A 200 10.99 8.90 4.39
N VAL A 201 9.76 8.88 4.92
CA VAL A 201 8.58 9.25 4.15
C VAL A 201 8.73 10.70 3.67
N PRO A 202 8.44 11.04 2.40
CA PRO A 202 8.53 12.41 1.90
C PRO A 202 7.78 13.41 2.79
N ALA A 203 8.35 14.61 2.95
CA ALA A 203 7.80 15.64 3.85
C ALA A 203 6.36 16.00 3.49
N GLU A 204 6.07 16.23 2.21
CA GLU A 204 4.72 16.52 1.70
C GLU A 204 3.69 15.43 2.10
N GLN A 205 4.06 14.16 1.98
CA GLN A 205 3.17 13.05 2.36
C GLN A 205 2.99 12.96 3.89
N THR A 206 4.05 13.24 4.64
CA THR A 206 3.98 13.31 6.11
C THR A 206 3.09 14.47 6.57
N GLU A 207 3.23 15.65 5.99
CA GLU A 207 2.46 16.85 6.30
C GLU A 207 0.99 16.66 5.95
N ALA A 208 0.69 16.13 4.76
CA ALA A 208 -0.68 15.84 4.33
C ALA A 208 -1.35 14.80 5.25
N ALA A 209 -0.65 13.72 5.61
CA ALA A 209 -1.17 12.71 6.53
C ALA A 209 -1.40 13.27 7.94
N SER A 210 -0.48 14.09 8.45
CA SER A 210 -0.62 14.76 9.74
C SER A 210 -1.81 15.72 9.77
N LEU A 211 -1.95 16.56 8.73
CA LEU A 211 -3.09 17.46 8.61
C LEU A 211 -4.42 16.70 8.56
N GLY A 212 -4.46 15.60 7.81
CA GLY A 212 -5.63 14.72 7.76
C GLY A 212 -6.01 14.19 9.16
N ILE A 213 -5.02 13.75 9.95
CA ILE A 213 -5.24 13.25 11.32
C ILE A 213 -5.74 14.35 12.27
N GLU A 214 -5.18 15.56 12.18
CA GLU A 214 -5.61 16.72 12.97
C GLU A 214 -7.07 17.09 12.70
N GLN A 215 -7.51 17.00 11.43
CA GLN A 215 -8.87 17.36 11.02
C GLN A 215 -9.88 16.23 11.16
N ALA A 216 -9.43 14.97 11.17
CA ALA A 216 -10.32 13.82 11.23
C ALA A 216 -11.13 13.78 12.52
N ALA A 217 -12.42 13.44 12.42
CA ALA A 217 -13.27 13.12 13.57
C ALA A 217 -12.90 11.75 14.17
N ALA A 218 -12.50 10.80 13.33
CA ALA A 218 -12.02 9.47 13.71
C ALA A 218 -11.20 8.84 12.57
N LEU A 219 -10.39 7.83 12.92
CA LEU A 219 -9.55 7.06 11.98
C LEU A 219 -10.06 5.61 11.86
N LEU A 220 -10.28 5.17 10.62
CA LEU A 220 -10.57 3.78 10.29
C LEU A 220 -9.34 3.12 9.63
N VAL A 221 -8.77 2.11 10.29
CA VAL A 221 -7.66 1.31 9.74
C VAL A 221 -8.22 0.07 9.04
N VAL A 222 -7.81 -0.17 7.79
CA VAL A 222 -8.29 -1.30 6.97
C VAL A 222 -7.14 -2.16 6.50
N GLY A 223 -7.15 -3.45 6.85
CA GLY A 223 -6.21 -4.43 6.32
C GLY A 223 -4.74 -4.08 6.60
N SER A 224 -4.44 -3.59 7.80
CA SER A 224 -3.06 -3.24 8.19
C SER A 224 -2.77 -3.67 9.61
N THR A 225 -1.60 -4.27 9.82
CA THR A 225 -1.06 -4.54 11.15
C THR A 225 -0.47 -3.28 11.80
N VAL A 226 -0.26 -2.20 11.03
CA VAL A 226 0.40 -0.95 11.45
C VAL A 226 1.68 -1.18 12.26
N MET A 227 2.44 -2.23 11.94
CA MET A 227 3.70 -2.55 12.63
C MET A 227 4.81 -1.53 12.30
N THR A 228 4.79 -0.96 11.10
CA THR A 228 5.70 0.09 10.67
C THR A 228 5.39 1.39 11.40
N TYR A 229 6.43 2.07 11.88
CA TYR A 229 6.24 3.28 12.70
C TYR A 229 5.58 4.43 11.92
N SER A 230 5.79 4.50 10.60
CA SER A 230 5.24 5.56 9.74
C SER A 230 3.71 5.60 9.73
N SER A 231 3.03 4.46 9.80
CA SER A 231 1.58 4.38 9.93
C SER A 231 1.12 4.31 11.39
N PHE A 232 1.86 3.60 12.26
CA PHE A 232 1.55 3.53 13.69
C PHE A 232 1.48 4.91 14.36
N ARG A 233 2.38 5.84 14.00
CA ARG A 233 2.37 7.20 14.57
C ARG A 233 1.06 7.95 14.30
N LEU A 234 0.38 7.66 13.20
CA LEU A 234 -0.92 8.25 12.87
C LEU A 234 -2.01 7.70 13.81
N CYS A 235 -2.01 6.38 14.03
CA CYS A 235 -2.88 5.72 15.01
C CYS A 235 -2.63 6.21 16.43
N ARG A 236 -1.36 6.45 16.81
CA ARG A 236 -1.05 7.01 18.12
C ARG A 236 -1.55 8.44 18.25
N SER A 237 -1.34 9.27 17.22
CA SER A 237 -1.74 10.67 17.24
C SER A 237 -3.26 10.86 17.32
N ILE A 238 -4.07 10.04 16.62
CA ILE A 238 -5.53 10.13 16.72
C ILE A 238 -6.03 9.72 18.13
N ALA A 239 -5.43 8.67 18.72
CA ALA A 239 -5.76 8.23 20.08
C ALA A 239 -5.32 9.24 21.15
N GLU A 240 -4.15 9.87 21.01
CA GLU A 240 -3.67 10.95 21.91
C GLU A 240 -4.59 12.19 21.89
N GLN A 241 -5.31 12.41 20.79
CA GLN A 241 -6.33 13.46 20.68
C GLN A 241 -7.68 13.06 21.28
N GLY A 242 -7.81 11.85 21.83
CA GLY A 242 -9.07 11.31 22.36
C GLY A 242 -10.12 11.01 21.29
N LYS A 243 -9.72 10.93 20.02
CA LYS A 243 -10.61 10.68 18.88
C LYS A 243 -10.72 9.17 18.59
N PRO A 244 -11.88 8.67 18.12
CA PRO A 244 -12.06 7.25 17.88
C PRO A 244 -11.06 6.68 16.86
N LEU A 245 -10.47 5.54 17.22
CA LEU A 245 -9.64 4.70 16.37
C LEU A 245 -10.31 3.34 16.21
N VAL A 246 -10.72 3.02 14.99
CA VAL A 246 -11.43 1.78 14.65
C VAL A 246 -10.62 1.00 13.61
N ALA A 247 -10.73 -0.33 13.63
CA ALA A 247 -10.08 -1.17 12.64
C ALA A 247 -10.99 -2.23 12.03
N ILE A 248 -10.81 -2.52 10.73
CA ILE A 248 -11.25 -3.73 10.05
C ILE A 248 -9.99 -4.53 9.70
N ASN A 249 -9.67 -5.51 10.54
CA ASN A 249 -8.47 -6.34 10.39
C ASN A 249 -8.64 -7.65 11.17
N GLN A 250 -8.28 -8.78 10.56
CA GLN A 250 -8.40 -10.10 11.20
C GLN A 250 -7.20 -10.47 12.08
N GLY A 251 -6.04 -9.84 11.85
CA GLY A 251 -4.80 -10.17 12.56
C GLY A 251 -4.44 -9.20 13.68
N ALA A 252 -3.37 -9.54 14.39
CA ALA A 252 -2.74 -8.68 15.39
C ALA A 252 -2.28 -7.35 14.78
N MET A 253 -2.55 -6.27 15.51
CA MET A 253 -2.14 -4.92 15.14
C MET A 253 -1.29 -4.34 16.26
N ARG A 254 -0.25 -3.58 15.88
CA ARG A 254 0.53 -2.82 16.86
C ARG A 254 -0.33 -1.83 17.66
N ALA A 255 -1.43 -1.37 17.06
CA ALA A 255 -2.36 -0.44 17.66
C ALA A 255 -3.53 -1.11 18.42
N ASP A 256 -3.56 -2.44 18.61
CA ASP A 256 -4.69 -3.14 19.25
C ASP A 256 -5.06 -2.51 20.62
N VAL A 257 -4.07 -2.14 21.42
CA VAL A 257 -4.27 -1.48 22.74
C VAL A 257 -4.81 -0.04 22.66
N LEU A 258 -4.84 0.55 21.48
CA LEU A 258 -5.32 1.91 21.21
C LEU A 258 -6.71 1.91 20.55
N LEU A 259 -7.22 0.77 20.11
CA LEU A 259 -8.48 0.68 19.37
C LEU A 259 -9.67 0.88 20.29
N ASN A 260 -10.63 1.70 19.87
CA ASN A 260 -11.97 1.74 20.45
C ASN A 260 -12.80 0.54 19.98
N LEU A 261 -12.61 0.11 18.73
CA LEU A 261 -13.36 -0.97 18.11
C LEU A 261 -12.49 -1.72 17.08
N LYS A 262 -12.58 -3.05 17.08
CA LYS A 262 -11.95 -3.91 16.07
C LYS A 262 -12.97 -4.86 15.47
N ILE A 263 -13.05 -4.87 14.14
CA ILE A 263 -13.90 -5.77 13.37
C ILE A 263 -13.00 -6.82 12.72
N GLU A 264 -13.00 -8.01 13.30
CA GLU A 264 -12.16 -9.13 12.89
C GLU A 264 -12.82 -9.95 11.76
N ARG A 265 -13.05 -9.28 10.62
CA ARG A 265 -13.65 -9.88 9.42
C ARG A 265 -12.94 -9.44 8.14
N PRO A 266 -13.07 -10.20 7.04
CA PRO A 266 -12.48 -9.81 5.76
C PRO A 266 -13.02 -8.46 5.27
N CYS A 267 -12.13 -7.54 4.92
CA CYS A 267 -12.50 -6.17 4.56
C CYS A 267 -13.32 -6.10 3.26
N GLU A 268 -13.10 -7.05 2.34
CA GLU A 268 -13.84 -7.24 1.10
C GLU A 268 -15.27 -7.74 1.30
N GLN A 269 -15.64 -8.12 2.53
CA GLN A 269 -17.04 -8.39 2.91
C GLN A 269 -17.64 -7.22 3.71
N VAL A 270 -16.87 -6.66 4.64
CA VAL A 270 -17.34 -5.59 5.53
C VAL A 270 -17.60 -4.29 4.79
N LEU A 271 -16.67 -3.84 3.96
CA LEU A 271 -16.77 -2.54 3.30
C LEU A 271 -17.92 -2.46 2.28
N PRO A 272 -18.17 -3.47 1.42
CA PRO A 272 -19.35 -3.48 0.57
C PRO A 272 -20.65 -3.41 1.36
N TRP A 273 -20.75 -4.16 2.47
CA TRP A 273 -21.92 -4.13 3.34
C TRP A 273 -22.16 -2.73 3.93
N LEU A 274 -21.10 -2.06 4.42
CA LEU A 274 -21.19 -0.67 4.89
C LEU A 274 -21.63 0.29 3.78
N ALA A 275 -21.06 0.16 2.58
CA ALA A 275 -21.40 1.01 1.44
C ALA A 275 -22.87 0.86 1.03
N GLU A 276 -23.42 -0.36 1.07
CA GLU A 276 -24.84 -0.61 0.79
C GLU A 276 -25.75 -0.04 1.89
N ARG A 277 -25.39 -0.26 3.15
CA ARG A 277 -26.18 0.19 4.31
C ARG A 277 -26.24 1.71 4.40
N LEU A 278 -25.11 2.40 4.21
CA LEU A 278 -24.99 3.87 4.30
C LEU A 278 -25.50 4.59 3.05
N ARG A 279 -25.79 3.87 1.96
CA ARG A 279 -26.50 4.43 0.80
C ARG A 279 -28.01 4.45 1.01
N ALA A 280 -28.52 3.51 1.81
CA ALA A 280 -29.95 3.37 2.10
C ALA A 280 -30.43 4.26 3.26
N ALA A 281 -29.50 4.93 3.96
CA ALA A 281 -29.75 5.80 5.11
C ALA A 281 -29.45 7.26 4.75
#